data_AF-A0A2X4V299-F1
#
_entry.id   AF-A0A2X4V299-F1
#
_cell.length_a   1.000
_cell.length_b   1.000
_cell.length_c   1.000
_cell.angle_alpha   90.00
_cell.angle_beta   90.00
_cell.angle_gamma   90.00
#
_symmetry.space_group_name_H-M   'P 1'
#
loop_
_entity.id
_entity.type
_entity.pdbx_description
1 polymer ?
#
loop_
_entity_poly.entity_id
_entity_poly.type
_entity_poly.pdbx_seq_one_letter_code
_entity_poly.pdbx_strand_id
1 'polypeptide(L)'
;MKNVGFIGWRGMVGSVLMQRMTEERDFDAIRPVFFSTSQHGSAAPAFGGQQGTLQDAYDVDALSALDIIITCQGGDYTNEIYPKLREIGWQGYWIDAASSLRMGDDAIIILDPVNHAVIQQGLDKGIKTFVGGNCTVSLMLMSLGGLFATIWWMGFCLHLSSGLRGGARHMRELLTQMACCMPTWRKSCRTRLRPFWISNVKSLRLPAAANCRPITSVCRWPVA
;
A
#
# COMPACT_ATOMS: atom_id res chain seq x y z
N MET A 1 15.83 -6.78 20.36
CA MET A 1 15.21 -6.49 19.05
C MET A 1 13.82 -7.07 19.04
N LYS A 2 12.85 -6.33 18.49
CA LYS A 2 11.43 -6.70 18.46
C LYS A 2 11.12 -7.62 17.28
N ASN A 3 10.19 -8.56 17.46
CA ASN A 3 9.69 -9.43 16.38
C ASN A 3 8.60 -8.69 15.60
N VAL A 4 8.84 -8.45 14.31
CA VAL A 4 7.96 -7.63 13.46
C VAL A 4 7.43 -8.46 12.30
N GLY A 5 6.12 -8.67 12.26
CA GLY A 5 5.44 -9.36 11.17
C GLY A 5 5.10 -8.43 10.01
N PHE A 6 5.35 -8.87 8.78
CA PHE A 6 4.99 -8.16 7.56
C PHE A 6 3.95 -8.94 6.76
N ILE A 7 2.80 -8.32 6.51
CA ILE A 7 1.70 -8.90 5.73
C ILE A 7 1.38 -7.97 4.55
N GLY A 8 1.14 -8.53 3.36
CA GLY A 8 0.90 -7.73 2.15
C GLY A 8 2.13 -7.01 1.59
N TRP A 9 3.33 -7.39 2.03
CA TRP A 9 4.62 -6.85 1.57
C TRP A 9 4.88 -7.03 0.07
N ARG A 10 4.17 -7.96 -0.60
CA ARG A 10 4.27 -8.20 -2.05
C ARG A 10 3.39 -7.29 -2.89
N GLY A 11 2.41 -6.64 -2.27
CA GLY A 11 1.50 -5.72 -2.95
C GLY A 11 2.23 -4.46 -3.40
N MET A 12 1.54 -3.58 -4.13
CA MET A 12 2.15 -2.32 -4.58
C MET A 12 2.67 -1.48 -3.40
N VAL A 13 1.81 -1.22 -2.40
CA VAL A 13 2.20 -0.45 -1.20
C VAL A 13 3.29 -1.18 -0.42
N GLY A 14 3.10 -2.49 -0.18
CA GLY A 14 4.08 -3.32 0.51
C GLY A 14 5.46 -3.33 -0.16
N SER A 15 5.52 -3.38 -1.49
CA SER A 15 6.79 -3.39 -2.23
C SER A 15 7.56 -2.08 -2.09
N VAL A 16 6.84 -0.94 -2.09
CA VAL A 16 7.44 0.38 -1.81
C VAL A 16 7.91 0.45 -0.35
N LEU A 17 7.13 -0.07 0.60
CA LEU A 17 7.55 -0.16 2.00
C LEU A 17 8.85 -0.97 2.14
N MET A 18 8.93 -2.18 1.56
CA MET A 18 10.13 -3.02 1.63
C MET A 18 11.35 -2.34 0.99
N GLN A 19 11.15 -1.63 -0.12
CA GLN A 19 12.21 -0.83 -0.74
C GLN A 19 12.70 0.26 0.22
N ARG A 20 11.80 1.09 0.77
CA ARG A 20 12.17 2.17 1.69
C ARG A 20 12.85 1.65 2.96
N MET A 21 12.34 0.57 3.55
CA MET A 21 12.96 -0.05 4.72
C MET A 21 14.37 -0.61 4.42
N THR A 22 14.62 -1.05 3.19
CA THR A 22 15.96 -1.48 2.76
C THR A 22 16.88 -0.28 2.58
N GLU A 23 16.39 0.80 1.97
CA GLU A 23 17.14 2.04 1.76
C GLU A 23 17.54 2.71 3.09
N GLU A 24 16.64 2.71 4.08
CA GLU A 24 16.88 3.29 5.42
C GLU A 24 17.52 2.31 6.41
N ARG A 25 17.77 1.06 5.99
CA ARG A 25 18.36 -0.01 6.82
C ARG A 25 17.55 -0.37 8.07
N ASP A 26 16.23 -0.24 8.01
CA ASP A 26 15.33 -0.52 9.14
C ASP A 26 15.41 -1.98 9.62
N PHE A 27 15.71 -2.92 8.71
CA PHE A 27 15.85 -4.34 9.03
C PHE A 27 17.01 -4.64 9.98
N ASP A 28 18.00 -3.75 10.13
CA ASP A 28 19.12 -3.91 11.06
C ASP A 28 18.66 -3.79 12.53
N ALA A 29 17.52 -3.15 12.79
CA ALA A 29 16.99 -2.88 14.13
C ALA A 29 15.91 -3.86 14.61
N ILE A 30 15.43 -4.75 13.74
CA ILE A 30 14.25 -5.60 13.98
C ILE A 30 14.52 -7.07 13.63
N ARG A 31 13.64 -7.95 14.10
CA ARG A 31 13.56 -9.35 13.67
C ARG A 31 12.35 -9.50 12.74
N PRO A 32 12.53 -9.39 11.42
CA PRO A 32 11.43 -9.46 10.47
C PRO A 32 10.91 -10.90 10.32
N VAL A 33 9.58 -11.05 10.33
CA VAL A 33 8.87 -12.30 10.01
C VAL A 33 7.92 -12.01 8.86
N PHE A 34 8.01 -12.77 7.78
CA PHE A 34 7.22 -12.52 6.58
C PHE A 34 6.05 -13.49 6.49
N PHE A 35 4.86 -12.95 6.29
CA PHE A 35 3.62 -13.72 6.16
C PHE A 35 3.10 -13.68 4.72
N SER A 36 2.33 -14.70 4.34
CA SER A 36 1.69 -14.79 3.04
C SER A 36 0.29 -15.39 3.16
N THR A 37 -0.65 -14.84 2.38
CA THR A 37 -2.01 -15.39 2.26
C THR A 37 -2.13 -16.50 1.21
N SER A 38 -1.08 -16.75 0.41
CA SER A 38 -1.14 -17.70 -0.72
C SER A 38 0.13 -18.53 -0.95
N GLN A 39 1.26 -18.17 -0.35
CA GLN A 39 2.57 -18.81 -0.59
C GLN A 39 3.28 -19.18 0.72
N HIS A 40 2.53 -19.45 1.79
CA HIS A 40 3.12 -19.94 3.04
C HIS A 40 3.89 -21.26 2.81
N GLY A 41 4.95 -21.51 3.59
CA GLY A 41 5.85 -22.65 3.42
C GLY A 41 6.96 -22.47 2.37
N SER A 42 6.89 -21.42 1.54
CA SER A 42 7.98 -21.07 0.61
C SER A 42 9.09 -20.25 1.31
N ALA A 43 10.26 -20.14 0.67
CA ALA A 43 11.34 -19.30 1.18
C ALA A 43 10.91 -17.83 1.30
N ALA A 44 11.20 -17.22 2.44
CA ALA A 44 11.02 -15.80 2.68
C ALA A 44 12.02 -14.98 1.84
N PRO A 45 11.66 -13.76 1.43
CA PRO A 45 12.58 -12.86 0.75
C PRO A 45 13.80 -12.54 1.62
N ALA A 46 14.97 -12.43 1.00
CA ALA A 46 16.22 -12.10 1.68
C ALA A 46 16.36 -10.60 1.96
N PHE A 47 15.41 -10.01 2.69
CA PHE A 47 15.52 -8.63 3.18
C PHE A 47 16.41 -8.60 4.43
N GLY A 48 17.34 -7.63 4.50
CA GLY A 48 18.25 -7.48 5.65
C GLY A 48 19.17 -8.68 5.90
N GLY A 49 19.44 -9.50 4.88
CA GLY A 49 20.32 -10.68 5.00
C GLY A 49 19.73 -11.85 5.80
N GLN A 50 18.49 -11.75 6.29
CA GLN A 50 17.83 -12.84 7.02
C GLN A 50 17.08 -13.75 6.04
N GLN A 51 17.25 -15.07 6.23
CA GLN A 51 16.53 -16.10 5.48
C GLN A 51 15.59 -16.83 6.43
N GLY A 52 14.37 -17.08 5.99
CA GLY A 52 13.36 -17.79 6.74
C GLY A 52 12.32 -18.43 5.83
N THR A 53 11.25 -18.92 6.42
CA THR A 53 10.10 -19.48 5.70
C THR A 53 8.91 -18.53 5.83
N LEU A 54 8.14 -18.37 4.76
CA LEU A 54 6.91 -17.60 4.78
C LEU A 54 5.89 -18.29 5.69
N GLN A 55 5.42 -17.55 6.69
CA GLN A 55 4.37 -18.00 7.60
C GLN A 55 2.98 -17.76 7.00
N ASP A 56 1.96 -18.45 7.51
CA ASP A 56 0.58 -18.25 7.06
C ASP A 56 -0.01 -16.99 7.70
N ALA A 57 -0.46 -16.06 6.86
CA ALA A 57 -1.09 -14.82 7.30
C ALA A 57 -2.43 -15.02 8.02
N TYR A 58 -3.03 -16.21 7.98
CA TYR A 58 -4.27 -16.54 8.71
C TYR A 58 -4.02 -17.33 10.00
N ASP A 59 -2.77 -17.71 10.28
CA ASP A 59 -2.37 -18.38 11.51
C ASP A 59 -2.29 -17.37 12.67
N VAL A 60 -3.36 -17.35 13.48
CA VAL A 60 -3.50 -16.43 14.61
C VAL A 60 -2.45 -16.71 15.69
N ASP A 61 -2.05 -17.97 15.89
CA ASP A 61 -1.06 -18.33 16.90
C ASP A 61 0.31 -17.78 16.51
N ALA A 62 0.71 -17.96 15.24
CA ALA A 62 1.95 -17.41 14.71
C ALA A 62 1.97 -15.86 14.76
N LEU A 63 0.83 -15.21 14.50
CA LEU A 63 0.70 -13.77 14.58
C LEU A 63 0.76 -13.25 16.03
N SER A 64 0.18 -14.00 16.98
CA SER A 64 0.14 -13.63 18.40
C SER A 64 1.54 -13.61 19.06
N ALA A 65 2.49 -14.36 18.51
CA ALA A 65 3.88 -14.40 18.98
C ALA A 65 4.70 -13.13 18.62
N LEU A 66 4.14 -12.24 17.79
CA LEU A 66 4.82 -11.03 17.33
C LEU A 66 4.62 -9.85 18.30
N ASP A 67 5.64 -8.99 18.40
CA ASP A 67 5.53 -7.73 19.13
C ASP A 67 4.77 -6.67 18.31
N ILE A 68 5.00 -6.66 17.00
CA ILE A 68 4.52 -5.65 16.06
C ILE A 68 4.07 -6.34 14.78
N ILE A 69 2.95 -5.91 14.21
CA ILE A 69 2.46 -6.33 12.90
C ILE A 69 2.34 -5.09 12.01
N ILE A 70 2.95 -5.14 10.83
CA ILE A 70 2.83 -4.13 9.79
C ILE A 70 2.11 -4.76 8.60
N THR A 71 0.91 -4.29 8.31
CA THR A 71 0.07 -4.81 7.22
C THR A 71 -0.16 -3.78 6.11
N CYS A 72 0.04 -4.24 4.88
CA CYS A 72 -0.31 -3.55 3.65
C CYS A 72 -1.27 -4.40 2.78
N GLN A 73 -1.94 -5.39 3.39
CA GLN A 73 -2.74 -6.38 2.68
C GLN A 73 -4.09 -5.83 2.20
N GLY A 74 -4.75 -5.02 3.03
CA GLY A 74 -6.04 -4.40 2.72
C GLY A 74 -7.08 -4.53 3.83
N GLY A 75 -8.23 -3.88 3.61
CA GLY A 75 -9.30 -3.80 4.59
C GLY A 75 -9.96 -5.14 4.91
N ASP A 76 -10.18 -5.99 3.89
CA ASP A 76 -10.81 -7.30 4.08
C ASP A 76 -10.01 -8.18 5.05
N TYR A 77 -8.69 -8.24 4.85
CA TYR A 77 -7.79 -8.97 5.74
C TYR A 77 -7.82 -8.41 7.17
N THR A 78 -7.80 -7.09 7.29
CA THR A 78 -7.85 -6.40 8.59
C THR A 78 -9.15 -6.71 9.33
N ASN A 79 -10.29 -6.59 8.66
CA ASN A 79 -11.61 -6.85 9.25
C ASN A 79 -11.76 -8.31 9.69
N GLU A 80 -11.04 -9.24 9.05
CA GLU A 80 -11.07 -10.65 9.42
C GLU A 80 -10.12 -11.02 10.56
N ILE A 81 -8.86 -10.55 10.51
CA ILE A 81 -7.79 -11.00 11.41
C ILE A 81 -7.64 -10.12 12.65
N TYR A 82 -7.81 -8.80 12.51
CA TYR A 82 -7.61 -7.88 13.62
C TYR A 82 -8.53 -8.18 14.83
N PRO A 83 -9.85 -8.40 14.65
CA PRO A 83 -10.73 -8.74 15.78
C PRO A 83 -10.31 -10.05 16.45
N LYS A 84 -10.00 -11.10 15.67
CA LYS A 84 -9.57 -12.40 16.18
C LYS A 84 -8.31 -12.29 17.05
N LEU A 85 -7.33 -11.48 16.61
CA LEU A 85 -6.11 -11.23 17.39
C LEU A 85 -6.40 -10.49 18.70
N ARG A 86 -7.26 -9.46 18.66
CA ARG A 86 -7.62 -8.72 19.88
C ARG A 86 -8.44 -9.57 20.85
N GLU A 87 -9.31 -10.44 20.36
CA GLU A 87 -10.14 -11.36 21.16
C GLU A 87 -9.30 -12.37 21.95
N ILE A 88 -8.20 -12.88 21.38
CA ILE A 88 -7.27 -13.77 22.10
C ILE A 88 -6.34 -13.01 23.08
N GLY A 89 -6.55 -11.71 23.24
CA GLY A 89 -5.80 -10.88 24.19
C GLY A 89 -4.45 -10.39 23.68
N TRP A 90 -4.17 -10.43 22.38
CA TRP A 90 -2.89 -9.95 21.83
C TRP A 90 -2.73 -8.43 22.02
N GLN A 91 -1.69 -8.03 22.77
CA GLN A 91 -1.38 -6.63 23.14
C GLN A 91 -0.25 -6.00 22.31
N GLY A 92 0.13 -6.62 21.19
CA GLY A 92 1.15 -6.07 20.29
C GLY A 92 0.64 -4.89 19.47
N TYR A 93 1.57 -4.24 18.77
CA TYR A 93 1.30 -3.07 17.95
C TYR A 93 0.80 -3.46 16.56
N TRP A 94 -0.37 -2.94 16.18
CA TRP A 94 -0.93 -3.10 14.84
C TRP A 94 -0.73 -1.83 14.03
N ILE A 95 0.06 -1.92 12.97
CA ILE A 95 0.34 -0.80 12.05
C ILE A 95 -0.26 -1.14 10.68
N ASP A 96 -1.18 -0.30 10.21
CA ASP A 96 -2.03 -0.64 9.07
C ASP A 96 -2.09 0.45 8.01
N ALA A 97 -2.00 0.08 6.74
CA ALA A 97 -2.24 0.98 5.62
C ALA A 97 -3.72 1.06 5.19
N ALA A 98 -4.54 0.10 5.60
CA ALA A 98 -5.96 0.03 5.26
C ALA A 98 -6.79 1.11 5.98
N SER A 99 -7.97 1.39 5.44
CA SER A 99 -8.88 2.38 6.02
C SER A 99 -9.74 1.87 7.16
N SER A 100 -9.81 0.55 7.36
CA SER A 100 -10.78 -0.12 8.21
C SER A 100 -10.83 0.41 9.64
N LEU A 101 -9.66 0.63 10.24
CA LEU A 101 -9.54 0.97 11.66
C LEU A 101 -9.35 2.47 11.91
N ARG A 102 -9.42 3.33 10.88
CA ARG A 102 -9.10 4.76 11.00
C ARG A 102 -9.99 5.53 11.99
N MET A 103 -11.24 5.11 12.11
CA MET A 103 -12.24 5.76 12.96
C MET A 103 -12.50 4.99 14.25
N GLY A 104 -11.68 3.96 14.56
CA GLY A 104 -11.78 3.25 15.82
C GLY A 104 -11.33 4.12 16.99
N ASP A 105 -12.03 4.04 18.12
CA ASP A 105 -11.70 4.82 19.33
C ASP A 105 -10.34 4.42 19.93
N ASP A 106 -9.90 3.19 19.67
CA ASP A 106 -8.63 2.61 20.11
C ASP A 106 -7.51 2.73 19.06
N ALA A 107 -7.71 3.55 18.01
CA ALA A 107 -6.77 3.72 16.92
C ALA A 107 -6.33 5.19 16.72
N ILE A 108 -5.09 5.37 16.31
CA ILE A 108 -4.54 6.68 15.96
C ILE A 108 -4.15 6.71 14.49
N ILE A 109 -4.60 7.75 13.78
CA ILE A 109 -4.13 8.02 12.42
C ILE A 109 -2.72 8.59 12.50
N ILE A 110 -1.75 7.94 11.86
CA ILE A 110 -0.33 8.34 11.91
C ILE A 110 0.06 9.24 10.72
N LEU A 111 0.67 10.38 11.04
CA LEU A 111 1.38 11.27 10.14
C LEU A 111 2.37 12.09 10.97
N ASP A 112 3.44 11.44 11.43
CA ASP A 112 4.31 11.96 12.49
C ASP A 112 4.86 13.38 12.24
N PRO A 113 5.20 13.84 11.02
CA PRO A 113 5.68 15.22 10.85
C PRO A 113 4.61 16.28 11.16
N VAL A 114 3.34 15.88 11.22
CA VAL A 114 2.19 16.75 11.51
C VAL A 114 1.63 16.50 12.91
N ASN A 115 1.52 15.24 13.34
CA ASN A 115 0.83 14.87 14.58
C ASN A 115 1.67 14.06 15.57
N HIS A 116 3.00 14.21 15.57
CA HIS A 116 3.90 13.52 16.50
C HIS A 116 3.43 13.55 17.97
N ALA A 117 2.99 14.72 18.46
CA ALA A 117 2.51 14.87 19.84
C ALA A 117 1.30 13.97 20.15
N VAL A 118 0.39 13.78 19.19
CA VAL A 118 -0.78 12.90 19.33
C VAL A 118 -0.36 11.44 19.37
N ILE A 119 0.61 11.05 18.54
CA ILE A 119 1.17 9.69 18.53
C ILE A 119 1.82 9.39 19.89
N GLN A 120 2.64 10.32 20.41
CA GLN A 120 3.30 10.14 21.70
C GLN A 120 2.29 10.02 22.85
N GLN A 121 1.29 10.91 22.91
CA GLN A 121 0.21 10.82 23.89
C GLN A 121 -0.57 9.50 23.79
N GLY A 122 -0.76 8.99 22.57
CA GLY A 122 -1.35 7.69 22.30
C GLY A 122 -0.54 6.55 22.90
N LEU A 123 0.77 6.55 22.65
CA LEU A 123 1.69 5.57 23.20
C LEU A 123 1.67 5.59 24.74
N ASP A 124 1.68 6.78 25.35
CA ASP A 124 1.63 6.95 26.81
C ASP A 124 0.29 6.46 27.41
N LYS A 125 -0.82 6.63 26.67
CA LYS A 125 -2.14 6.09 27.03
C LYS A 125 -2.29 4.58 26.75
N GLY A 126 -1.28 3.96 26.16
CA GLY A 126 -1.27 2.53 25.85
C GLY A 126 -1.99 2.16 24.55
N ILE A 127 -2.28 3.10 23.66
CA ILE A 127 -2.84 2.80 22.32
C ILE A 127 -1.88 1.91 21.55
N LYS A 128 -2.43 0.84 20.95
CA LYS A 128 -1.66 -0.19 20.22
C LYS A 128 -2.00 -0.25 18.73
N THR A 129 -2.90 0.58 18.24
CA THR A 129 -3.37 0.53 16.85
C THR A 129 -3.06 1.86 16.16
N PHE A 130 -2.25 1.79 15.11
CA PHE A 130 -1.72 2.93 14.38
C PHE A 130 -2.00 2.77 12.89
N VAL A 131 -2.74 3.70 12.29
CA VAL A 131 -3.30 3.52 10.96
C VAL A 131 -2.87 4.66 10.03
N GLY A 132 -2.37 4.34 8.85
CA GLY A 132 -2.04 5.32 7.83
C GLY A 132 -3.27 6.12 7.40
N GLY A 133 -3.11 7.44 7.33
CA GLY A 133 -4.13 8.35 6.83
C GLY A 133 -4.54 8.08 5.38
N ASN A 134 -5.63 8.73 4.94
CA ASN A 134 -5.96 8.73 3.53
C ASN A 134 -4.88 9.51 2.74
N CYS A 135 -4.43 8.99 1.60
CA CYS A 135 -3.38 9.61 0.80
C CYS A 135 -3.63 11.09 0.47
N THR A 136 -4.87 11.51 0.20
CA THR A 136 -5.18 12.91 -0.11
C THR A 136 -5.06 13.81 1.12
N VAL A 137 -5.54 13.32 2.27
CA VAL A 137 -5.45 14.04 3.54
C VAL A 137 -3.99 14.13 3.99
N SER A 138 -3.25 13.03 3.91
CA SER A 138 -1.84 12.99 4.28
C SER A 138 -1.00 13.93 3.42
N LEU A 139 -1.14 13.91 2.10
CA LEU A 139 -0.39 14.81 1.21
C LEU A 139 -0.76 16.28 1.42
N MET A 140 -2.04 16.57 1.67
CA MET A 140 -2.51 17.91 1.99
C MET A 140 -1.90 18.41 3.30
N LEU A 141 -1.95 17.61 4.37
CA LEU A 141 -1.40 17.96 5.68
C LEU A 141 0.12 18.08 5.65
N MET A 142 0.82 17.25 4.89
CA MET A 142 2.26 17.41 4.69
C MET A 142 2.61 18.73 3.99
N SER A 143 1.78 19.19 3.07
CA SER A 143 2.03 20.41 2.30
C SER A 143 1.62 21.69 3.04
N LEU A 144 0.54 21.62 3.81
CA LEU A 144 -0.13 22.79 4.40
C LEU A 144 -0.17 22.75 5.93
N GLY A 145 0.47 21.77 6.58
CA GLY A 145 0.35 21.50 8.02
C GLY A 145 0.59 22.70 8.92
N GLY A 146 1.54 23.58 8.57
CA GLY A 146 1.81 24.80 9.33
C GLY A 146 0.65 25.80 9.35
N LEU A 147 -0.23 25.78 8.36
CA LEU A 147 -1.40 26.66 8.29
C LEU A 147 -2.58 26.14 9.10
N PHE A 148 -2.65 24.83 9.37
CA PHE A 148 -3.80 24.18 10.03
C PHE A 148 -4.11 24.72 11.43
N ALA A 149 -3.16 25.34 12.11
CA ALA A 149 -3.41 26.02 13.38
C ALA A 149 -4.24 27.32 13.25
N THR A 150 -4.39 27.87 12.04
CA THR A 150 -4.95 29.22 11.80
C THR A 150 -6.11 29.26 10.81
N ILE A 151 -6.40 28.16 10.12
CA ILE A 151 -7.50 28.08 9.15
C ILE A 151 -8.81 27.65 9.81
N TRP A 152 -9.89 28.36 9.50
CA TRP A 152 -11.25 28.02 9.95
C TRP A 152 -11.96 27.06 8.97
N TRP A 153 -11.71 27.18 7.67
CA TRP A 153 -12.25 26.30 6.64
C TRP A 153 -11.33 26.26 5.43
N MET A 154 -11.42 25.20 4.63
CA MET A 154 -10.68 25.06 3.39
C MET A 154 -11.50 24.28 2.36
N GLY A 155 -11.56 24.80 1.13
CA GLY A 155 -12.06 24.08 -0.03
C GLY A 155 -10.90 23.58 -0.89
N PHE A 156 -10.99 22.37 -1.43
CA PHE A 156 -9.96 21.83 -2.31
C PHE A 156 -10.56 21.03 -3.47
N CYS A 157 -9.88 21.05 -4.62
CA CYS A 157 -10.21 20.24 -5.79
C CYS A 157 -9.02 19.32 -6.08
N LEU A 158 -9.28 18.03 -6.27
CA LEU A 158 -8.24 17.00 -6.37
C LEU A 158 -8.08 16.50 -7.82
N HIS A 159 -6.84 16.44 -8.28
CA HIS A 159 -6.45 15.65 -9.44
C HIS A 159 -5.72 14.39 -8.98
N LEU A 160 -6.39 13.24 -9.09
CA LEU A 160 -5.88 11.96 -8.59
C LEU A 160 -5.36 11.08 -9.72
N SER A 161 -4.17 10.50 -9.53
CA SER A 161 -3.64 9.50 -10.45
C SER A 161 -4.34 8.14 -10.24
N SER A 162 -4.54 7.41 -11.34
CA SER A 162 -5.24 6.11 -11.38
C SER A 162 -4.61 5.06 -10.45
N GLY A 163 -3.30 5.14 -10.20
CA GLY A 163 -2.58 4.24 -9.29
C GLY A 163 -2.88 4.43 -7.81
N LEU A 164 -3.24 5.65 -7.39
CA LEU A 164 -3.46 5.99 -5.97
C LEU A 164 -4.77 5.44 -5.40
N ARG A 165 -5.78 5.15 -6.23
CA ARG A 165 -7.07 4.56 -5.78
C ARG A 165 -7.37 3.18 -6.37
N GLY A 166 -7.01 2.94 -7.63
CA GLY A 166 -7.37 1.71 -8.33
C GLY A 166 -6.33 0.59 -8.21
N GLY A 167 -5.13 0.89 -7.71
CA GLY A 167 -4.04 -0.08 -7.64
C GLY A 167 -3.51 -0.49 -9.02
N ALA A 168 -2.77 -1.59 -9.05
CA ALA A 168 -1.87 -1.91 -10.17
C ALA A 168 -2.62 -2.20 -11.48
N ARG A 169 -3.83 -2.76 -11.38
CA ARG A 169 -4.68 -3.06 -12.53
C ARG A 169 -5.09 -1.78 -13.27
N HIS A 170 -5.50 -0.74 -12.53
CA HIS A 170 -5.95 0.51 -13.12
C HIS A 170 -4.80 1.31 -13.76
N MET A 171 -3.58 1.23 -13.22
CA MET A 171 -2.40 1.79 -13.90
C MET A 171 -2.13 1.09 -15.24
N ARG A 172 -2.21 -0.24 -15.28
CA ARG A 172 -2.04 -1.01 -16.53
C ARG A 172 -3.14 -0.69 -17.54
N GLU A 173 -4.37 -0.54 -17.05
CA GLU A 173 -5.51 -0.18 -17.89
C GLU A 173 -5.34 1.22 -18.50
N LEU A 174 -4.94 2.22 -17.71
CA LEU A 174 -4.65 3.56 -18.21
C LEU A 174 -3.59 3.54 -19.31
N LEU A 175 -2.48 2.84 -19.10
CA LEU A 175 -1.43 2.70 -20.13
C LEU A 175 -1.94 1.99 -21.39
N THR A 176 -2.84 1.02 -21.23
CA THR A 176 -3.48 0.32 -22.36
C THR A 176 -4.39 1.26 -23.15
N GLN A 177 -5.18 2.10 -22.44
CA GLN A 177 -6.02 3.12 -23.06
C GLN A 177 -5.19 4.16 -23.80
N MET A 178 -4.11 4.67 -23.18
CA MET A 178 -3.17 5.60 -23.82
C MET A 178 -2.56 5.01 -25.11
N ALA A 179 -2.13 3.74 -25.07
CA ALA A 179 -1.58 3.05 -26.22
C ALA A 179 -2.62 2.81 -27.34
N CYS A 180 -3.90 2.65 -26.99
CA CYS A 180 -4.99 2.50 -27.94
C CYS A 180 -5.34 3.82 -28.63
N CYS A 181 -5.36 4.93 -27.88
CA CYS A 181 -5.71 6.26 -28.39
C CYS A 181 -4.57 6.92 -29.20
N MET A 182 -3.31 6.53 -28.97
CA MET A 182 -2.15 7.06 -29.70
C MET A 182 -1.52 6.01 -30.65
N PRO A 183 -1.98 5.88 -31.92
CA PRO A 183 -1.43 4.91 -32.86
C PRO A 183 0.06 5.11 -33.20
N THR A 184 0.60 6.34 -33.04
CA THR A 184 2.03 6.66 -33.19
C THR A 184 2.91 6.10 -32.06
N TRP A 185 2.37 5.92 -30.85
CA TRP A 185 3.10 5.32 -29.72
C TRP A 185 3.45 3.83 -29.97
N ARG A 186 2.62 3.14 -30.76
CA ARG A 186 2.81 1.73 -31.14
C ARG A 186 4.12 1.47 -31.89
N LYS A 187 4.62 2.46 -32.65
CA LYS A 187 5.89 2.36 -33.39
C LYS A 187 7.11 2.69 -32.52
N SER A 188 6.99 3.60 -31.55
CA SER A 188 8.09 4.04 -30.68
C SER A 188 8.43 3.04 -29.55
N CYS A 189 7.41 2.39 -28.95
CA CYS A 189 7.64 1.38 -27.91
C CYS A 189 8.41 0.13 -28.41
N ARG A 190 8.30 -0.21 -29.70
CA ARG A 190 9.07 -1.32 -30.29
C ARG A 190 10.56 -1.01 -30.46
N THR A 191 10.94 0.26 -30.53
CA THR A 191 12.31 0.67 -30.94
C THR A 191 13.12 1.37 -29.85
N ARG A 192 12.52 1.94 -28.78
CA ARG A 192 13.28 2.73 -27.78
C ARG A 192 13.25 2.29 -26.31
N LEU A 193 12.43 1.32 -25.89
CA LEU A 193 12.31 0.92 -24.47
C LEU A 193 13.14 -0.32 -24.08
N ARG A 194 14.27 -0.57 -24.74
CA ARG A 194 15.04 -1.81 -24.55
C ARG A 194 16.10 -1.88 -23.44
N PRO A 195 16.46 -0.83 -22.65
CA PRO A 195 17.33 -1.10 -21.49
C PRO A 195 16.80 -0.77 -20.09
N PHE A 196 15.72 -0.01 -19.88
CA PHE A 196 15.45 0.52 -18.52
C PHE A 196 14.35 -0.18 -17.70
N TRP A 197 13.48 -1.00 -18.31
CA TRP A 197 12.31 -1.57 -17.60
C TRP A 197 12.13 -3.09 -17.74
N ILE A 198 13.08 -3.81 -18.35
CA ILE A 198 12.94 -5.25 -18.65
C ILE A 198 13.93 -6.08 -17.84
N SER A 199 13.87 -5.99 -16.51
CA SER A 199 14.40 -7.08 -15.65
C SER A 199 13.27 -7.93 -15.05
N ASN A 200 12.08 -7.38 -14.81
CA ASN A 200 10.97 -8.09 -14.15
C ASN A 200 9.67 -8.24 -14.96
N VAL A 201 9.70 -7.96 -16.27
CA VAL A 201 8.52 -8.05 -17.15
C VAL A 201 8.67 -9.19 -18.15
N LYS A 202 8.96 -10.41 -17.67
CA LYS A 202 8.94 -11.62 -18.52
C LYS A 202 7.53 -12.17 -18.78
N SER A 203 6.50 -11.64 -18.13
CA SER A 203 5.12 -12.16 -18.23
C SER A 203 4.15 -11.32 -19.07
N LEU A 204 4.57 -10.20 -19.67
CA LEU A 204 3.69 -9.39 -20.53
C LEU A 204 3.56 -10.04 -21.93
N ARG A 205 2.77 -11.12 -22.02
CA ARG A 205 2.07 -11.41 -23.27
C ARG A 205 0.90 -10.42 -23.36
N LEU A 206 1.07 -9.35 -24.13
CA LEU A 206 -0.06 -8.56 -24.61
C LEU A 206 -1.00 -9.53 -25.36
N PRO A 207 -2.30 -9.60 -25.03
CA PRO A 207 -3.22 -10.47 -25.74
C PRO A 207 -3.21 -10.09 -27.23
N ALA A 208 -3.08 -11.10 -28.09
CA ALA A 208 -3.22 -10.93 -29.52
C ALA A 208 -4.62 -10.39 -29.83
N ALA A 209 -4.66 -9.23 -30.48
CA ALA A 209 -5.80 -8.66 -31.18
C ALA A 209 -7.20 -9.09 -30.68
N ALA A 210 -7.59 -8.66 -29.48
CA ALA A 210 -9.02 -8.53 -29.21
C ALA A 210 -9.53 -7.36 -30.05
N ASN A 211 -10.45 -7.64 -30.98
CA ASN A 211 -11.14 -6.71 -31.86
C ASN A 211 -11.47 -5.37 -31.19
N CYS A 212 -10.57 -4.39 -31.28
CA CYS A 212 -10.90 -3.00 -31.05
C CYS A 212 -11.67 -2.52 -32.28
N ARG A 213 -13.00 -2.74 -32.28
CA ARG A 213 -13.85 -1.98 -33.20
C ARG A 213 -13.71 -0.50 -32.83
N PRO A 214 -13.55 0.40 -33.80
CA PRO A 214 -13.48 1.82 -33.51
C PRO A 214 -14.79 2.24 -32.85
N ILE A 215 -14.72 2.86 -31.67
CA ILE A 215 -15.88 3.52 -31.04
C ILE A 215 -16.14 4.78 -31.85
N THR A 216 -16.87 4.67 -32.95
CA THR A 216 -17.29 5.81 -33.81
C THR A 216 -18.66 6.34 -33.45
N SER A 217 -19.36 5.83 -32.43
CA SER A 217 -20.77 6.17 -32.18
C SER A 217 -21.10 6.90 -30.88
N VAL A 218 -20.13 7.21 -29.99
CA VAL A 218 -20.47 7.78 -28.66
C VAL A 218 -20.15 9.28 -28.52
N CYS A 219 -19.49 9.92 -29.50
CA CYS A 219 -19.27 11.37 -29.50
C CYS A 219 -20.22 12.09 -30.47
N ARG A 220 -21.52 12.12 -30.17
CA ARG A 220 -22.38 13.24 -30.58
C ARG A 220 -22.74 14.02 -29.33
N TRP A 221 -21.95 15.04 -29.03
CA TRP A 221 -22.38 16.10 -28.13
C TRP A 221 -23.46 16.91 -28.86
N PRO A 222 -24.64 17.17 -28.25
CA PRO A 222 -25.56 18.15 -28.77
C PRO A 222 -24.88 19.52 -28.62
N VAL A 223 -24.69 20.20 -29.74
CA VAL A 223 -24.36 21.63 -29.73
C VAL A 223 -25.64 22.36 -29.35
N ALA A 224 -25.60 23.07 -28.23
CA ALA A 224 -26.51 24.15 -27.87
C ALA A 224 -25.64 25.38 -27.56
#